data_AF-A0A2R6JP08-F1
#
_entry.id   AF-A0A2R6JP08-F1
#
_cell.length_a   1.000
_cell.length_b   1.000
_cell.length_c   1.000
_cell.angle_alpha   90.00
_cell.angle_beta   90.00
_cell.angle_gamma   90.00
#
_symmetry.space_group_name_H-M   'P 1'
#
loop_
_entity.id
_entity.type
_entity.pdbx_description
1 polymer ?
#
loop_
_entity_poly.entity_id
_entity_poly.type
_entity_poly.pdbx_seq_one_letter_code
_entity_poly.pdbx_strand_id
1 'polypeptide(L)' 'MAILRVQEIRDMTPAEREAELEQLETELLNEKAVLAAGGAPENPGRIGELKRTIARVKTIRREEGDLDE' A
#
# COMPACT_ATOMS: atom_id res chain seq x y z
N MET A 1 0.39 9.97 8.90
CA MET A 1 -0.69 10.40 8.00
C MET A 1 -1.19 9.19 7.22
N ALA A 2 -2.37 9.23 6.60
CA ALA A 2 -2.83 8.13 5.75
C ALA A 2 -2.45 8.44 4.29
N ILE A 3 -1.77 7.50 3.62
CA ILE A 3 -1.42 7.61 2.19
C ILE A 3 -2.70 7.57 1.36
N LEU A 4 -3.60 6.63 1.66
CA LEU A 4 -4.96 6.56 1.12
C LEU A 4 -5.99 6.42 2.24
N ARG A 5 -7.10 7.14 2.14
CA ARG A 5 -8.29 7.01 2.98
C ARG A 5 -9.15 5.85 2.49
N VAL A 6 -9.99 5.34 3.40
CA VAL A 6 -10.89 4.21 3.10
C VAL A 6 -11.83 4.54 1.94
N GLN A 7 -12.38 5.76 1.91
CA GLN A 7 -13.33 6.16 0.87
C GLN A 7 -12.68 6.15 -0.51
N GLU A 8 -11.47 6.70 -0.62
CA GLU A 8 -10.71 6.74 -1.88
C GLU A 8 -10.48 5.32 -2.45
N ILE A 9 -10.18 4.34 -1.59
CA ILE A 9 -9.97 2.96 -2.02
C ILE A 9 -11.29 2.30 -2.44
N ARG A 10 -12.41 2.61 -1.77
CA ARG A 10 -13.72 2.07 -2.15
C ARG A 10 -14.22 2.65 -3.47
N ASP A 11 -13.91 3.90 -3.75
CA ASP A 11 -14.30 4.58 -5.00
C ASP A 11 -13.53 4.06 -6.23
N MET A 12 -12.40 3.36 -6.02
CA MET A 12 -11.64 2.69 -7.09
C MET A 12 -12.34 1.43 -7.59
N THR A 13 -12.18 1.14 -8.88
CA THR A 13 -12.50 -0.16 -9.49
C THR A 13 -11.54 -1.27 -9.01
N PRO A 14 -11.89 -2.56 -9.16
CA PRO A 14 -11.01 -3.66 -8.76
C PRO A 14 -9.61 -3.59 -9.42
N ALA A 15 -9.55 -3.26 -10.70
CA ALA A 15 -8.29 -3.10 -11.43
C ALA A 15 -7.46 -1.92 -10.92
N GLU A 16 -8.10 -0.80 -10.56
CA GLU A 16 -7.40 0.35 -9.97
C GLU A 16 -6.86 0.01 -8.57
N ARG A 17 -7.63 -0.70 -7.73
CA ARG A 17 -7.14 -1.15 -6.41
C ARG A 17 -5.97 -2.11 -6.53
N GLU A 18 -5.96 -2.97 -7.55
CA GLU A 18 -4.85 -3.86 -7.84
C GLU A 18 -3.60 -3.10 -8.29
N ALA A 19 -3.74 -2.20 -9.27
CA ALA A 19 -2.62 -1.39 -9.73
C ALA A 19 -2.04 -0.50 -8.60
N GLU A 20 -2.91 0.07 -7.75
CA GLU A 20 -2.50 0.86 -6.59
C GLU A 20 -1.78 0.00 -5.54
N LEU A 21 -2.25 -1.23 -5.32
CA LEU A 21 -1.61 -2.18 -4.41
C LEU A 21 -0.17 -2.51 -4.87
N GLU A 22 0.02 -2.80 -6.16
CA GLU A 22 1.34 -3.10 -6.73
C GLU A 22 2.31 -1.92 -6.60
N GLN A 23 1.82 -0.69 -6.81
CA GLN A 23 2.61 0.53 -6.62
C GLN A 23 3.07 0.69 -5.17
N LEU A 24 2.15 0.53 -4.20
CA LEU A 24 2.47 0.62 -2.78
C LEU A 24 3.47 -0.46 -2.33
N GLU A 25 3.34 -1.69 -2.86
CA GLU A 25 4.27 -2.79 -2.57
C GLU A 25 5.66 -2.55 -3.17
N THR A 26 5.72 -2.00 -4.38
CA THR A 26 6.98 -1.59 -5.03
C THR A 26 7.66 -0.48 -4.23
N GLU A 27 6.91 0.51 -3.77
CA GLU A 27 7.48 1.57 -2.94
C GLU A 27 8.02 1.03 -1.62
N LEU A 28 7.27 0.13 -0.96
CA LEU A 28 7.72 -0.53 0.27
C LEU A 28 8.99 -1.35 0.05
N LEU A 29 9.14 -1.99 -1.11
CA LEU A 29 10.34 -2.73 -1.48
C LEU A 29 11.55 -1.79 -1.57
N ASN A 30 11.39 -0.65 -2.24
CA ASN A 30 12.46 0.34 -2.40
C ASN A 30 12.91 0.92 -1.05
N GLU A 31 11.97 1.30 -0.19
CA GLU A 31 12.26 1.79 1.17
C GLU A 31 13.04 0.76 2.00
N LYS A 32 12.67 -0.52 1.91
CA LYS A 32 13.40 -1.60 2.57
C LYS A 32 14.80 -1.80 2.00
N ALA A 33 14.98 -1.63 0.68
CA ALA A 33 16.29 -1.76 0.04
C ALA A 33 17.25 -0.67 0.53
N VAL A 34 16.78 0.59 0.63
CA VAL A 34 17.56 1.70 1.21
C VAL A 34 17.97 1.40 2.65
N LEU A 35 17.01 0.95 3.48
CA LEU A 35 17.27 0.60 4.86
C LEU A 35 18.29 -0.55 4.98
N ALA A 36 18.17 -1.58 4.14
CA ALA A 36 19.08 -2.72 4.12
C ALA A 36 20.51 -2.33 3.68
N ALA A 37 20.64 -1.35 2.78
CA ALA A 37 21.92 -0.78 2.39
C ALA A 37 22.57 0.10 3.48
N GLY A 38 21.92 0.27 4.63
CA GLY A 38 22.38 1.15 5.71
C GLY A 38 22.10 2.64 5.45
N GLY A 39 21.26 2.95 4.45
CA GLY A 39 20.82 4.31 4.17
C GLY A 39 19.95 4.84 5.30
N ALA A 40 20.13 6.12 5.64
CA ALA A 40 19.22 6.81 6.54
C ALA A 40 17.87 7.01 5.81
N PRO A 41 16.74 6.55 6.37
CA PRO A 41 15.44 6.79 5.76
C PRO A 41 15.11 8.28 5.80
N GLU A 42 14.65 8.84 4.68
CA GLU A 42 14.23 10.25 4.61
C GLU A 42 13.03 10.52 5.53
N ASN A 43 12.16 9.53 5.68
CA ASN A 43 11.05 9.55 6.61
C ASN A 43 10.92 8.20 7.35
N PRO A 44 11.29 8.11 8.64
CA PRO A 44 11.23 6.86 9.40
C PRO A 44 9.81 6.31 9.56
N GLY A 45 8.78 7.15 9.41
CA GLY A 45 7.38 6.74 9.46
C GLY A 45 6.87 6.08 8.17
N ARG A 46 7.55 6.27 7.03
CA ARG A 46 7.05 5.91 5.69
C ARG A 46 6.76 4.42 5.55
N ILE A 47 7.69 3.55 5.97
CA ILE A 47 7.51 2.09 5.95
C ILE A 47 6.27 1.66 6.74
N GLY A 48 6.03 2.28 7.90
CA GLY A 48 4.87 1.97 8.73
C GLY A 48 3.55 2.42 8.10
N GLU A 49 3.56 3.54 7.40
CA GLU A 49 2.40 4.07 6.66
C GLU A 49 2.08 3.24 5.42
N LEU A 50 3.10 2.83 4.66
CA LEU A 50 2.97 1.94 3.50
C LEU A 50 2.35 0.60 3.91
N LYS A 51 2.92 -0.07 4.93
CA LYS A 51 2.39 -1.35 5.44
C LYS A 51 0.91 -1.25 5.86
N ARG A 52 0.54 -0.17 6.56
CA ARG A 52 -0.85 0.07 6.99
C ARG A 52 -1.78 0.33 5.81
N THR A 53 -1.32 1.05 4.79
CA THR A 53 -2.12 1.35 3.61
C THR A 53 -2.30 0.10 2.73
N ILE A 54 -1.24 -0.68 2.51
CA ILE A 54 -1.29 -1.98 1.83
C ILE A 54 -2.30 -2.92 2.52
N ALA A 55 -2.23 -3.04 3.84
CA ALA A 55 -3.18 -3.86 4.60
C ALA A 55 -4.63 -3.38 4.39
N ARG A 56 -4.86 -2.06 4.40
CA ARG A 56 -6.19 -1.47 4.14
C ARG A 56 -6.70 -1.81 2.75
N VAL A 57 -5.87 -1.67 1.71
CA VAL A 57 -6.25 -2.02 0.33
C VAL A 57 -6.60 -3.51 0.22
N LYS A 58 -5.76 -4.40 0.77
CA LYS A 58 -6.04 -5.85 0.77
C LYS A 58 -7.32 -6.20 1.51
N THR A 59 -7.62 -5.54 2.63
CA THR A 59 -8.87 -5.71 3.35
C THR A 59 -10.07 -5.32 2.49
N ILE A 60 -10.03 -4.14 1.86
CA ILE A 60 -11.13 -3.67 1.01
C ILE A 60 -11.31 -4.56 -0.23
N ARG A 61 -10.22 -4.98 -0.89
CA ARG A 61 -10.29 -5.95 -1.99
C ARG A 61 -11.04 -7.23 -1.60
N ARG A 62 -10.79 -7.73 -0.38
CA ARG A 62 -11.50 -8.89 0.16
C ARG A 62 -12.96 -8.59 0.50
N GLU A 63 -13.27 -7.41 1.03
CA GLU A 63 -14.65 -7.01 1.36
C GLU A 63 -15.52 -6.83 0.10
N GLU A 64 -14.93 -6.34 -0.99
CA GLU A 64 -15.61 -6.04 -2.25
C GLU A 64 -15.69 -7.24 -3.20
N GLY A 65 -15.09 -8.39 -2.83
CA GLY A 65 -15.11 -9.62 -3.63
C GLY A 65 -14.11 -9.64 -4.79
N ASP A 66 -13.13 -8.74 -4.80
CA ASP A 66 -12.12 -8.62 -5.88
C ASP A 66 -11.23 -9.88 -6.03
N LEU A 67 -11.35 -10.86 -5.12
CA LEU A 67 -10.52 -12.06 -5.05
C LEU A 67 -11.30 -13.36 -5.32
N ASP A 68 -12.60 -13.27 -5.61
CA ASP A 68 -13.52 -14.43 -5.70
C ASP A 68 -13.64 -15.01 -7.13
N GLU A 69 -12.58 -14.97 -7.94
CA GLU A 69 -12.47 -15.71 -9.21
C GLU A 69 -11.96 -17.16 -9.01
#